data_AF-A0A351VGR3-F1
#
_entry.id   AF-A0A351VGR3-F1
#
_cell.length_a   1.000
_cell.length_b   1.000
_cell.length_c   1.000
_cell.angle_alpha   90.00
_cell.angle_beta   90.00
_cell.angle_gamma   90.00
#
_symmetry.space_group_name_H-M   'P 1'
#
loop_
_entity.id
_entity.type
_entity.pdbx_description
1 polymer ?
#
loop_
_entity_poly.entity_id
_entity_poly.type
_entity_poly.pdbx_seq_one_letter_code
_entity_poly.pdbx_strand_id
1 'polypeptide(L)'
;MIRVKTHFAAVVLICALLMPLAVCAADSSVYYFTGRVSFFDGIKVVADGKEYRVIDKCIYRKHTKQNNAYFEDKAGPNEVRGGDSVVLHVNGNVVDKIIIEEWKR
;
A
#
# COMPACT_ATOMS: atom_id res chain seq x y z
N MET A 1 6.33 -45.84 37.22
CA MET A 1 5.63 -45.68 35.92
C MET A 1 4.94 -44.31 35.89
N ILE A 2 5.69 -43.21 35.91
CA ILE A 2 5.19 -41.82 35.86
C ILE A 2 6.30 -40.97 35.20
N ARG A 3 5.90 -39.93 34.45
CA ARG A 3 6.69 -38.90 33.73
C ARG A 3 6.98 -39.16 32.26
N VAL A 4 5.94 -39.01 31.43
CA VAL A 4 6.13 -38.61 30.01
C VAL A 4 5.10 -37.56 29.56
N LYS A 5 3.93 -37.46 30.22
CA LYS A 5 2.81 -36.62 29.75
C LYS A 5 2.98 -35.10 29.92
N THR A 6 3.87 -34.63 30.78
CA THR A 6 4.01 -33.18 31.08
C THR A 6 4.82 -32.40 30.04
N HIS A 7 5.69 -33.06 29.27
CA HIS A 7 6.52 -32.38 28.26
C HIS A 7 5.78 -32.15 26.93
N PHE A 8 4.84 -33.03 26.57
CA PHE A 8 4.03 -32.88 25.36
C PHE A 8 3.10 -31.67 25.40
N ALA A 9 2.46 -31.43 26.55
CA ALA A 9 1.57 -30.28 26.72
C ALA A 9 2.31 -28.95 26.60
N ALA A 10 3.54 -28.86 27.12
CA ALA A 10 4.37 -27.65 27.02
C ALA A 10 4.80 -27.34 25.58
N VAL A 11 5.16 -28.37 24.79
CA VAL A 11 5.55 -28.18 23.38
C VAL A 11 4.37 -27.72 22.52
N VAL A 12 3.19 -28.29 22.72
CA VAL A 12 1.96 -27.87 22.01
C VAL A 12 1.57 -26.44 22.37
N LEU A 13 1.69 -26.06 23.65
CA LEU A 13 1.42 -24.69 24.11
C LEU A 13 2.39 -23.68 23.49
N ILE A 14 3.68 -24.02 23.40
CA ILE A 14 4.72 -23.17 22.78
C ILE A 14 4.48 -23.02 21.28
N CYS A 15 4.15 -24.09 20.55
CA CYS A 15 3.80 -24.00 19.13
C CYS A 15 2.52 -23.18 18.89
N ALA A 16 1.50 -23.33 19.74
CA ALA A 16 0.27 -22.53 19.66
C ALA A 16 0.51 -21.04 19.97
N LEU A 17 1.46 -20.71 20.86
CA LEU A 17 1.82 -19.33 21.18
C LEU A 17 2.68 -18.66 20.10
N LEU A 18 3.47 -19.44 19.35
CA LEU A 18 4.39 -18.93 18.32
C LEU A 18 3.75 -18.78 16.93
N MET A 19 2.68 -19.52 16.62
CA MET A 19 1.97 -19.39 15.34
C MET A 19 1.35 -18.00 15.04
N PRO A 20 0.73 -17.28 16.01
CA PRO A 20 0.15 -15.97 15.69
C PRO A 20 1.19 -14.86 15.41
N LEU A 21 2.48 -15.07 15.74
CA LEU A 21 3.53 -14.09 15.43
C LEU A 21 3.97 -14.11 13.96
N ALA A 22 3.78 -15.21 13.25
CA ALA A 22 4.19 -15.35 11.85
C ALA A 22 3.28 -14.56 10.88
N VAL A 23 2.09 -14.13 11.31
CA VAL A 23 1.09 -13.46 10.46
C VAL A 23 1.21 -11.93 10.50
N CYS A 24 2.07 -11.38 11.37
CA CYS A 24 2.24 -9.93 11.53
C CYS A 24 3.51 -9.37 10.88
N ALA A 25 4.08 -10.06 9.89
CA ALA A 25 5.06 -9.43 9.01
C ALA A 25 4.31 -8.47 8.07
N ALA A 26 4.01 -7.27 8.56
CA ALA A 26 3.67 -6.14 7.71
C ALA A 26 4.83 -5.99 6.73
N ASP A 27 4.57 -6.29 5.46
CA ASP A 27 5.53 -6.19 4.37
C ASP A 27 6.10 -4.77 4.40
N SER A 28 7.32 -4.59 4.89
CA SER A 28 7.96 -3.28 5.04
C SER A 28 8.66 -2.85 3.74
N SER A 29 8.29 -3.48 2.62
CA SER A 29 8.87 -3.20 1.33
C SER A 29 8.38 -1.85 0.80
N VAL A 30 9.33 -1.10 0.24
CA VAL A 30 9.06 0.11 -0.52
C VAL A 30 8.95 -0.29 -1.99
N TYR A 31 7.84 0.04 -2.64
CA TYR A 31 7.61 -0.29 -4.04
C TYR A 31 6.72 0.75 -4.73
N TYR A 32 6.72 0.72 -6.06
CA TYR A 32 5.80 1.50 -6.87
C TYR A 32 4.65 0.62 -7.35
N PHE A 33 3.41 1.09 -7.16
CA PHE A 33 2.21 0.43 -7.62
C PHE A 33 1.52 1.26 -8.69
N THR A 34 1.24 0.67 -9.85
CA THR A 34 0.45 1.30 -10.91
C THR A 34 -0.95 0.70 -10.91
N GLY A 35 -1.98 1.54 -10.95
CA GLY A 35 -3.36 1.07 -11.09
C GLY A 35 -4.36 2.19 -11.34
N ARG A 36 -5.64 1.85 -11.49
CA ARG A 36 -6.72 2.83 -11.65
C ARG A 36 -7.43 3.10 -10.33
N VAL A 37 -7.61 4.39 -10.01
CA VAL A 37 -8.31 4.82 -8.81
C VAL A 37 -9.79 4.46 -8.90
N SER A 38 -10.31 3.78 -7.90
CA SER A 38 -11.74 3.52 -7.72
C SER A 38 -12.34 4.39 -6.62
N PHE A 39 -11.52 4.81 -5.65
CA PHE A 39 -11.93 5.69 -4.54
C PHE A 39 -10.75 6.50 -4.00
N PHE A 40 -10.99 7.75 -3.61
CA PHE A 40 -10.03 8.61 -2.92
C PHE A 40 -10.76 9.64 -2.04
N ASP A 41 -10.30 9.82 -0.80
CA ASP A 41 -10.86 10.79 0.16
C ASP A 41 -9.81 11.69 0.84
N GLY A 42 -8.56 11.64 0.38
CA GLY A 42 -7.43 12.39 0.97
C GLY A 42 -6.64 11.62 2.03
N ILE A 43 -7.25 10.63 2.68
CA ILE A 43 -6.61 9.81 3.73
C ILE A 43 -6.46 8.36 3.26
N LYS A 44 -7.25 7.97 2.27
CA LYS A 44 -7.27 6.64 1.67
C LYS A 44 -7.35 6.73 0.16
N VAL A 45 -6.65 5.82 -0.51
CA VAL A 45 -6.77 5.57 -1.95
C VAL A 45 -7.03 4.09 -2.20
N VAL A 46 -7.98 3.79 -3.09
CA VAL A 46 -8.22 2.43 -3.57
C VAL A 46 -7.89 2.38 -5.05
N ALA A 47 -6.88 1.60 -5.44
CA ALA A 47 -6.43 1.45 -6.82
C ALA A 47 -6.42 -0.02 -7.24
N ASP A 48 -7.10 -0.36 -8.34
CA ASP A 48 -7.31 -1.74 -8.82
C ASP A 48 -7.73 -2.73 -7.70
N GLY A 49 -8.63 -2.27 -6.82
CA GLY A 49 -9.15 -3.06 -5.70
C GLY A 49 -8.22 -3.18 -4.49
N LYS A 50 -6.99 -2.64 -4.53
CA LYS A 50 -6.09 -2.56 -3.38
C LYS A 50 -6.28 -1.25 -2.63
N GLU A 51 -6.40 -1.34 -1.32
CA GLU A 51 -6.57 -0.20 -0.43
C GLU A 51 -5.23 0.21 0.19
N TYR A 52 -4.95 1.52 0.20
CA TYR A 52 -3.76 2.10 0.81
C TYR A 52 -4.11 3.32 1.66
N ARG A 53 -3.34 3.53 2.74
CA ARG A 53 -3.45 4.73 3.58
C ARG A 53 -2.55 5.83 3.05
N VAL A 54 -3.08 7.02 2.85
CA VAL A 54 -2.35 8.22 2.42
C VAL A 54 -1.92 9.02 3.65
N ILE A 55 -0.66 9.45 3.69
CA ILE A 55 -0.15 10.30 4.79
C ILE A 55 -0.42 11.78 4.54
N ASP A 56 -0.50 12.56 5.61
CA ASP A 56 -0.71 14.01 5.56
C ASP A 56 0.35 14.75 4.71
N LYS A 57 1.58 14.23 4.67
CA LYS A 57 2.70 14.79 3.88
C LYS A 57 2.84 14.17 2.49
N CYS A 58 1.79 13.54 1.96
CA CYS A 58 1.83 12.90 0.66
C CYS A 58 2.16 13.92 -0.44
N ILE A 59 3.09 13.56 -1.32
CA ILE A 59 3.49 14.36 -2.47
C ILE A 59 2.57 14.02 -3.64
N TYR A 60 1.91 15.04 -4.19
CA TYR A 60 1.04 14.88 -5.36
C TYR A 60 1.73 15.44 -6.60
N ARG A 61 1.76 14.64 -7.66
CA ARG A 61 2.33 14.97 -8.98
C ARG A 61 1.37 14.56 -10.08
N LYS A 62 1.52 15.19 -11.25
CA LYS A 62 0.87 14.74 -12.47
C LYS A 62 1.89 14.62 -13.60
N HIS A 63 1.76 13.55 -14.38
CA HIS A 63 2.53 13.32 -15.58
C HIS A 63 1.69 13.73 -16.77
N THR A 64 2.10 14.81 -17.43
CA THR A 64 1.47 15.33 -18.64
C THR A 64 2.33 15.00 -19.85
N LYS A 65 1.70 14.79 -21.01
CA LYS A 65 2.40 14.57 -22.28
C LYS A 65 2.14 15.75 -23.19
N GLN A 66 3.19 16.50 -23.54
CA GLN A 66 3.11 17.65 -24.45
C GLN A 66 4.19 17.48 -25.52
N ASN A 67 3.82 17.59 -26.80
CA ASN A 67 4.75 17.49 -27.94
C ASN A 67 5.69 16.26 -27.87
N ASN A 68 5.15 15.09 -27.51
CA ASN A 68 5.88 13.83 -27.32
C ASN A 68 6.92 13.80 -26.18
N ALA A 69 6.99 14.83 -25.33
CA ALA A 69 7.77 14.82 -24.11
C ALA A 69 6.86 14.61 -22.88
N TYR A 70 7.41 13.96 -21.85
CA TYR A 70 6.75 13.74 -20.56
C TYR A 70 7.23 14.79 -19.56
N PHE A 71 6.28 15.45 -18.89
CA PHE A 71 6.55 16.46 -17.89
C PHE A 71 5.93 16.05 -16.56
N GLU A 72 6.60 16.38 -15.46
CA GLU A 72 6.08 16.23 -14.11
C GLU A 72 5.70 17.59 -13.56
N ASP A 73 4.40 17.81 -13.36
CA ASP A 73 3.88 19.02 -12.75
C ASP A 73 3.44 18.76 -11.30
N LYS A 74 3.42 19.82 -10.50
CA LYS A 74 2.85 19.76 -9.15
C LYS A 74 1.33 19.56 -9.27
N ALA A 75 0.80 18.66 -8.45
CA ALA A 75 -0.63 18.46 -8.28
C ALA A 75 -1.04 18.66 -6.81
N GLY A 76 -2.35 18.73 -6.56
CA GLY A 76 -2.95 18.70 -5.24
C GLY A 76 -3.84 17.45 -5.03
N PRO A 77 -4.25 17.16 -3.78
CA PRO A 77 -5.12 16.03 -3.48
C PRO A 77 -6.46 16.10 -4.23
N ASN A 78 -7.01 17.30 -4.42
CA ASN A 78 -8.30 17.51 -5.10
C ASN A 78 -8.27 17.19 -6.61
N GLU A 79 -7.08 16.93 -7.18
CA GLU A 79 -6.92 16.53 -8.59
C GLU A 79 -7.04 15.02 -8.80
N VAL A 80 -6.92 14.20 -7.74
CA VAL A 80 -7.07 12.74 -7.82
C VAL A 80 -8.55 12.39 -7.92
N ARG A 81 -8.96 11.75 -9.02
CA ARG A 81 -10.36 11.38 -9.28
C ARG A 81 -10.52 9.89 -9.50
N GLY A 82 -11.74 9.39 -9.25
CA GLY A 82 -12.12 8.04 -9.68
C GLY A 82 -11.96 7.89 -11.19
N GLY A 83 -11.34 6.79 -11.61
CA GLY A 83 -10.99 6.45 -13.00
C GLY A 83 -9.56 6.80 -13.41
N ASP A 84 -8.86 7.65 -12.66
CA ASP A 84 -7.50 8.08 -12.99
C ASP A 84 -6.50 6.93 -12.94
N SER A 85 -5.59 6.88 -13.92
CA SER A 85 -4.39 6.04 -13.83
C SER A 85 -3.39 6.71 -12.90
N VAL A 86 -2.91 5.98 -11.90
CA VAL A 86 -1.97 6.51 -10.90
C VAL A 86 -0.77 5.59 -10.70
N VAL A 87 0.34 6.20 -10.32
CA VAL A 87 1.50 5.51 -9.74
C VAL A 87 1.62 5.94 -8.28
N LEU A 88 1.54 4.96 -7.38
CA LEU A 88 1.66 5.13 -5.94
C LEU A 88 3.06 4.73 -5.51
N HIS A 89 3.74 5.56 -4.71
CA HIS A 89 4.90 5.12 -3.94
C HIS A 89 4.42 4.59 -2.60
N VAL A 90 4.59 3.29 -2.38
CA VAL A 90 4.04 2.55 -1.26
C VAL A 90 5.17 2.09 -0.35
N ASN A 91 5.04 2.36 0.95
CA ASN A 91 5.86 1.81 2.02
C ASN A 91 4.95 0.94 2.91
N GLY A 92 5.00 -0.36 2.69
CA GLY A 92 4.04 -1.32 3.24
C GLY A 92 2.60 -1.08 2.81
N ASN A 93 1.78 -0.46 3.67
CA ASN A 93 0.40 -0.07 3.34
C ASN A 93 0.18 1.45 3.30
N VAL A 94 1.27 2.20 3.29
CA VAL A 94 1.26 3.66 3.41
C VAL A 94 1.76 4.28 2.11
N VAL A 95 1.06 5.30 1.62
CA VAL A 95 1.39 6.05 0.41
C VAL A 95 1.89 7.43 0.80
N ASP A 96 3.09 7.75 0.34
CA ASP A 96 3.73 9.06 0.55
C ASP A 96 3.89 9.88 -0.75
N LYS A 97 3.59 9.27 -1.91
CA LYS A 97 3.55 9.95 -3.20
C LYS A 97 2.48 9.34 -4.10
N ILE A 98 1.70 10.20 -4.74
CA ILE A 98 0.74 9.86 -5.79
C ILE A 98 1.08 10.64 -7.05
N ILE A 99 1.27 9.93 -8.15
CA ILE A 99 1.50 10.50 -9.48
C ILE A 99 0.29 10.17 -10.36
N ILE A 100 -0.41 11.19 -10.85
CA ILE A 100 -1.54 11.05 -11.78
C ILE A 100 -1.00 10.97 -13.21
N GLU A 101 -1.25 9.88 -13.93
CA GLU A 101 -0.83 9.72 -15.32
C GLU A 101 -1.93 10.22 -16.28
N GLU A 102 -1.97 11.54 -16.54
CA GLU A 102 -3.04 12.13 -17.35
C GLU A 102 -3.05 11.63 -18.81
N TRP A 103 -1.90 11.20 -19.32
CA TRP A 103 -1.76 10.67 -20.68
C TRP A 103 -2.38 9.27 -20.88
N LYS A 104 -2.76 8.58 -19.80
CA LYS A 104 -3.43 7.25 -19.83
C LYS A 104 -4.96 7.32 -19.58
N ARG A 105 -5.52 8.52 -19.49
CA ARG A 105 -6.97 8.70 -19.35
C ARG A 105 -7.71 8.18 -20.57
#